data_AF-A0A7Y7NP85-F1
#
_entry.id   AF-A0A7Y7NP85-F1
#
_cell.length_a   1.000
_cell.length_b   1.000
_cell.length_c   1.000
_cell.angle_alpha   90.00
_cell.angle_beta   90.00
_cell.angle_gamma   90.00
#
_symmetry.space_group_name_H-M   'P 1'
#
loop_
_entity.id
_entity.type
_entity.pdbx_description
1 polymer ?
#
loop_
_entity_poly.entity_id
_entity_poly.type
_entity_poly.pdbx_seq_one_letter_code
_entity_poly.pdbx_strand_id
1 'polypeptide(L)'
;MLPSRGDETCTAFHEVVRYYKVQRSDVVFLKFILEAYEGMSTLSTVEPREAIVRLSVPVGFDADMQRILESLGDEISISETEFRPEHLQNA
;
A
#
# COMPACT_ATOMS: atom_id res chain seq x y z
N MET A 1 -15.50 14.40 -42.28
CA MET A 1 -14.94 15.24 -41.20
C MET A 1 -15.08 14.45 -39.90
N LEU A 2 -13.99 13.91 -39.37
CA LEU A 2 -14.00 13.09 -38.16
C LEU A 2 -14.17 13.99 -36.92
N PRO A 3 -14.93 13.59 -35.88
CA PRO A 3 -14.53 13.89 -34.51
C PRO A 3 -13.48 12.85 -34.10
N SER A 4 -12.26 13.32 -33.86
CA SER A 4 -11.16 12.51 -33.34
C SER A 4 -11.56 11.96 -31.97
N ARG A 5 -11.75 10.64 -31.94
CA ARG A 5 -11.94 9.79 -30.75
C ARG A 5 -10.90 10.14 -29.69
N GLY A 6 -11.36 10.26 -28.45
CA GLY A 6 -10.51 10.51 -27.29
C GLY A 6 -9.35 9.53 -27.23
N ASP A 7 -8.14 10.09 -27.26
CA ASP A 7 -6.94 9.42 -26.80
C ASP A 7 -6.88 9.62 -25.28
N GLU A 8 -7.79 8.94 -24.58
CA GLU A 8 -7.63 8.66 -23.16
C GLU A 8 -6.47 7.65 -23.07
N THR A 9 -5.26 8.18 -23.03
CA THR A 9 -4.09 7.40 -22.64
C THR A 9 -4.39 6.81 -21.26
N CYS A 10 -4.80 5.53 -21.24
CA CYS A 10 -4.77 4.68 -20.07
C CYS A 10 -3.32 4.62 -19.60
N THR A 11 -2.92 5.64 -18.84
CA THR A 11 -1.64 5.69 -18.17
C THR A 11 -1.71 4.58 -17.14
N ALA A 12 -0.98 3.50 -17.39
CA ALA A 12 -0.82 2.44 -16.41
C ALA A 12 -0.41 3.09 -15.08
N PHE A 13 -1.29 3.00 -14.07
CA PHE A 13 -1.01 3.45 -12.71
C PHE A 13 0.14 2.58 -12.20
N HIS A 14 1.36 3.08 -12.34
CA HIS A 14 2.52 2.45 -11.74
C HIS A 14 2.49 2.80 -10.26
N GLU A 15 2.40 1.76 -9.42
CA GLU A 15 2.45 1.87 -7.97
C GLU A 15 3.62 1.05 -7.45
N VAL A 16 4.25 1.54 -6.38
CA VAL A 16 5.22 0.79 -5.59
C VAL A 16 4.44 0.01 -4.54
N VAL A 17 4.64 -1.30 -4.50
CA VAL A 17 3.98 -2.19 -3.55
C VAL A 17 5.00 -2.70 -2.55
N ARG A 18 4.70 -2.53 -1.27
CA ARG A 18 5.50 -3.02 -0.15
C ARG A 18 4.64 -3.81 0.81
N TYR A 19 5.26 -4.72 1.55
CA TYR A 19 4.58 -5.50 2.56
C TYR A 19 5.19 -5.23 3.92
N TYR A 20 4.34 -5.09 4.91
CA TYR A 20 4.75 -4.81 6.27
C TYR A 20 4.10 -5.80 7.22
N LYS A 21 4.87 -6.30 8.18
CA LYS A 21 4.35 -6.93 9.38
C LYS A 21 4.13 -5.84 10.42
N VAL A 22 2.93 -5.79 10.96
CA VAL A 22 2.52 -4.85 12.01
C VAL A 22 1.95 -5.62 13.19
N GLN A 23 1.96 -5.04 14.39
CA GLN A 23 1.17 -5.62 15.47
C GLN A 23 -0.32 -5.54 15.14
N ARG A 24 -1.08 -6.59 15.49
CA ARG A 24 -2.52 -6.67 15.22
C ARG A 24 -3.31 -5.48 15.79
N SER A 25 -2.91 -4.96 16.96
CA SER A 25 -3.49 -3.78 17.60
C SER A 25 -3.30 -2.52 16.77
N ASP A 26 -2.21 -2.44 16.03
CA ASP A 26 -1.73 -1.23 15.38
C ASP A 26 -2.23 -1.16 13.92
N VAL A 27 -2.70 -2.28 13.35
CA VAL A 27 -3.25 -2.33 11.98
C VAL A 27 -4.37 -1.30 11.76
N VAL A 28 -5.31 -1.21 12.70
CA VAL A 28 -6.45 -0.29 12.59
C VAL A 28 -5.99 1.15 12.72
N PHE A 29 -5.05 1.43 13.62
CA PHE A 29 -4.47 2.75 13.80
C PHE A 29 -3.69 3.20 12.57
N LEU A 30 -2.78 2.34 12.06
CA LEU A 30 -2.03 2.60 10.83
C LEU A 30 -2.96 2.88 9.66
N LYS A 31 -4.00 2.05 9.48
CA LYS A 31 -5.00 2.25 8.42
C LYS A 31 -5.66 3.62 8.54
N PHE A 32 -6.10 4.00 9.74
CA PHE A 32 -6.74 5.28 9.99
C PHE A 32 -5.83 6.47 9.64
N ILE A 33 -4.55 6.42 10.03
CA ILE A 33 -3.59 7.47 9.68
C ILE A 33 -3.39 7.55 8.17
N LEU A 34 -3.20 6.42 7.49
CA LEU A 34 -2.98 6.40 6.04
C LEU A 34 -4.20 6.87 5.25
N GLU A 35 -5.42 6.54 5.70
CA GLU A 35 -6.66 7.00 5.06
C GLU A 35 -6.88 8.50 5.21
N ALA A 36 -6.29 9.15 6.23
CA ALA A 36 -6.31 10.61 6.34
C ALA A 36 -5.47 11.31 5.25
N TYR A 37 -4.53 10.59 4.62
CA TYR A 37 -3.74 11.06 3.47
C TYR A 37 -4.33 10.55 2.16
N GLU A 38 -5.51 11.09 1.80
CA GLU A 38 -6.26 10.68 0.60
C GLU A 38 -5.37 10.67 -0.66
N GLY A 39 -5.44 9.57 -1.42
CA GLY A 39 -4.75 9.42 -2.70
C GLY A 39 -3.25 9.16 -2.61
N MET A 40 -2.64 9.15 -1.42
CA MET A 40 -1.19 8.91 -1.27
C MET A 40 -0.84 7.43 -1.10
N SER A 41 -1.76 6.62 -0.57
CA SER A 41 -1.55 5.18 -0.48
C SER A 41 -2.86 4.41 -0.35
N THR A 42 -2.79 3.08 -0.50
CA THR A 42 -3.85 2.14 -0.14
C THR A 42 -3.27 1.04 0.73
N LEU A 43 -3.92 0.76 1.86
CA LEU A 43 -3.53 -0.29 2.79
C LEU A 43 -4.56 -1.42 2.78
N SER A 44 -4.10 -2.64 2.50
CA SER A 44 -4.93 -3.85 2.51
C SER A 44 -4.28 -4.95 3.31
N THR A 45 -5.02 -5.61 4.20
CA THR A 45 -4.52 -6.78 4.93
C THR A 45 -4.48 -7.99 4.01
N VAL A 46 -3.31 -8.60 3.83
CA VAL A 46 -3.12 -9.78 2.97
C VAL A 46 -3.05 -11.08 3.76
N GLU A 47 -2.55 -11.05 5.00
CA GLU A 47 -2.58 -12.19 5.92
C GLU A 47 -3.00 -11.71 7.33
N PRO A 48 -4.28 -11.88 7.71
CA PRO A 48 -4.79 -11.43 9.00
C PRO A 48 -4.16 -12.13 10.20
N ARG A 49 -3.72 -13.40 10.04
CA ARG A 49 -3.10 -14.16 11.15
C ARG A 49 -1.74 -13.58 11.50
N GLU A 50 -0.89 -13.32 10.51
CA GLU A 50 0.43 -12.74 10.74
C GLU A 50 0.41 -11.21 10.78
N ALA A 51 -0.77 -10.59 10.63
CA ALA A 51 -0.95 -9.13 10.52
C ALA A 51 -0.03 -8.52 9.45
N ILE A 52 -0.02 -9.16 8.28
CA ILE A 52 0.72 -8.67 7.13
C ILE A 52 -0.20 -7.81 6.29
N VAL A 53 0.24 -6.59 6.06
CA VAL A 53 -0.45 -5.58 5.27
C VAL A 53 0.34 -5.30 4.00
N ARG A 54 -0.39 -5.10 2.90
CA ARG A 54 0.11 -4.60 1.63
C ARG A 54 -0.12 -3.10 1.59
N LEU A 55 0.94 -2.35 1.39
CA LEU A 55 0.91 -0.92 1.14
C LEU A 55 1.18 -0.67 -0.34
N SER A 56 0.23 -0.02 -0.99
CA SER A 56 0.28 0.45 -2.37
C SER A 56 0.51 1.95 -2.38
N VAL A 57 1.58 2.42 -3.02
CA VAL A 57 1.92 3.85 -3.10
C VAL A 57 2.01 4.26 -4.57
N PRO A 58 1.22 5.24 -5.04
CA PRO A 58 1.36 5.75 -6.40
C PRO A 58 2.76 6.34 -6.62
N VAL A 59 3.29 6.16 -7.84
CA VAL A 59 4.58 6.77 -8.21
C VAL A 59 4.54 8.28 -7.97
N GLY A 60 5.61 8.80 -7.37
CA GLY A 60 5.74 10.21 -6.97
C GLY A 60 5.48 10.46 -5.49
N PHE A 61 4.85 9.52 -4.77
CA PHE A 61 4.58 9.64 -3.33
C PHE A 61 5.49 8.77 -2.45
N ASP A 62 6.42 8.00 -3.01
CA ASP A 62 7.29 7.08 -2.24
C ASP A 62 8.09 7.80 -1.15
N ALA A 63 8.66 8.97 -1.44
CA ALA A 63 9.45 9.75 -0.49
C ALA A 63 8.58 10.42 0.62
N ASP A 64 7.36 10.83 0.29
CA ASP A 64 6.41 11.34 1.29
C ASP A 64 5.93 10.20 2.19
N MET A 65 5.58 9.06 1.59
CA MET A 65 5.15 7.87 2.32
C MET A 65 6.25 7.31 3.21
N GLN A 66 7.50 7.29 2.75
CA GLN A 66 8.62 6.88 3.57
C GLN A 66 8.76 7.75 4.82
N ARG A 67 8.67 9.08 4.68
CA ARG A 67 8.72 10.01 5.83
C ARG A 67 7.57 9.80 6.82
N ILE A 68 6.36 9.53 6.33
CA ILE A 68 5.20 9.22 7.16
C ILE A 68 5.44 7.92 7.94
N LEU A 69 5.90 6.86 7.26
CA LEU A 69 6.18 5.56 7.87
C LEU A 69 7.34 5.63 8.88
N GLU A 70 8.40 6.38 8.59
CA GLU A 70 9.51 6.62 9.52
C GLU A 70 9.02 7.31 10.80
N SER A 71 8.20 8.37 10.66
CA SER A 71 7.61 9.06 11.81
C SER A 71 6.67 8.16 12.62
N LEU A 72 5.96 7.24 11.97
CA LEU A 72 5.07 6.29 12.64
C LEU A 72 5.84 5.13 13.29
N GLY A 73 6.98 4.72 12.74
CA GLY A 73 7.80 3.64 13.28
C GLY A 73 8.32 3.88 14.70
N ASP A 74 8.38 5.15 15.12
CA ASP A 74 8.69 5.53 16.50
C ASP A 74 7.52 5.30 17.48
N GLU A 75 6.28 5.23 16.98
CA GLU A 75 5.06 5.09 17.78
C GLU A 75 4.44 3.68 17.69
N ILE A 76 4.62 3.00 16.55
CA ILE A 76 4.06 1.66 16.29
C ILE A 76 5.13 0.66 15.84
N SER A 77 4.92 -0.63 16.16
CA SER A 77 5.80 -1.69 15.68
C SER A 77 5.43 -2.11 14.26
N ILE A 78 6.17 -1.58 13.29
CA ILE A 78 6.06 -1.90 11.87
C ILE A 78 7.43 -2.34 11.32
N SER A 79 7.46 -3.43 10.55
CA SER A 79 8.68 -3.92 9.90
C SER A 79 8.37 -4.36 8.46
N GLU A 80 9.18 -3.89 7.50
CA GLU A 80 9.08 -4.36 6.12
C GLU A 80 9.38 -5.86 6.06
N THR A 81 8.61 -6.60 5.26
CA THR A 81 8.76 -8.04 5.11
C THR A 81 8.62 -8.43 3.64
N GLU A 82 9.36 -9.45 3.22
CA GLU A 82 9.15 -10.06 1.91
C GLU A 82 7.97 -11.04 2.00
N PHE A 83 6.75 -10.52 1.95
CA PHE A 83 5.59 -11.40 1.83
C PHE A 83 5.54 -12.00 0.42
N ARG A 84 5.68 -13.31 0.35
CA ARG A 84 5.40 -14.10 -0.85
C ARG A 84 4.08 -14.81 -0.61
N PRO A 85 2.97 -14.42 -1.27
CA PRO A 85 1.74 -15.19 -1.18
C PRO A 85 2.04 -16.59 -1.73
N GLU A 86 2.05 -17.57 -0.83
CA GLU A 86 2.22 -18.97 -1.19
C GLU A 86 1.05 -19.41 -2.08
N HIS A 87 1.39 -19.85 -3.29
CA HIS A 87 0.46 -20.05 -4.39
C HIS A 87 -0.72 -20.96 -4.03
N LEU A 88 -1.93 -20.53 -4.41
CA LEU A 88 -3.05 -21.40 -4.74
C LEU A 88 -2.65 -22.31 -5.93
N GLN A 89 -1.86 -23.34 -5.68
CA GLN A 89 -1.69 -24.47 -6.59
C GLN A 89 -2.63 -25.57 -6.12
N ASN A 90 -3.92 -25.49 -6.43
CA ASN A 90 -4.87 -26.60 -6.42
C ASN A 90 -6.13 -26.17 -7.19
N ALA A 91 -6.09 -26.29 -8.52
CA ALA A 91 -7.26 -26.37 -9.37
C ALA A 91 -6.98 -27.40 -10.47
#